data_AF-A0A0L6TAN8-F1
#
_entry.id   AF-A0A0L6TAN8-F1
#
_cell.length_a   1.000
_cell.length_b   1.000
_cell.length_c   1.000
_cell.angle_alpha   90.00
_cell.angle_beta   90.00
_cell.angle_gamma   90.00
#
_symmetry.space_group_name_H-M   'P 1'
#
loop_
_entity.id
_entity.type
_entity.pdbx_description
1 polymer ?
#
loop_
_entity_poly.entity_id
_entity_poly.type
_entity_poly.pdbx_seq_one_letter_code
_entity_poly.pdbx_strand_id
1 'polypeptide(L)'
;MSIASDPRRTALARACWLAGLLAGLLASAAGAAAQAPDAERGRRLFHGELPLTAKIAGHTSALPAQASRCVNCHAAGSAPPPSPSAGASSASTSSFGPALDARLLLQDARRRGGPPSRYDEAALCKLLTTGIDPAYIIIPASMPRYELSPADCKALWIFLTRPAR
;
A
#
# COMPACT_ATOMS: atom_id res chain seq x y z
N MET A 1 46.82 -35.32 19.78
CA MET A 1 47.06 -33.90 19.43
C MET A 1 45.77 -33.13 19.75
N SER A 2 45.72 -32.43 20.88
CA SER A 2 44.55 -31.63 21.30
C SER A 2 44.71 -30.20 20.79
N ILE A 3 43.77 -29.74 19.97
CA ILE A 3 43.70 -28.36 19.48
C ILE A 3 43.03 -27.54 20.59
N ALA A 4 43.83 -26.85 21.41
CA ALA A 4 43.32 -25.89 22.37
C ALA A 4 42.67 -24.71 21.61
N SER A 5 41.37 -24.54 21.78
CA SER A 5 40.61 -23.44 21.18
C SER A 5 40.90 -22.15 21.96
N ASP A 6 41.51 -21.17 21.30
CA ASP A 6 41.91 -19.89 21.90
C ASP A 6 40.69 -19.02 22.29
N PRO A 7 40.44 -18.77 23.58
CA PRO A 7 39.26 -18.04 24.07
C PRO A 7 39.24 -16.57 23.60
N ARG A 8 40.39 -16.02 23.16
CA ARG A 8 40.46 -14.65 22.62
C ARG A 8 39.87 -14.56 21.22
N ARG A 9 39.97 -15.63 20.42
CA ARG A 9 39.38 -15.71 19.08
C ARG A 9 37.86 -15.83 19.12
N THR A 10 37.31 -16.52 20.11
CA THR A 10 35.86 -16.65 20.30
C THR A 10 35.23 -15.35 20.86
N ALA A 11 35.97 -14.60 21.69
CA ALA A 11 35.52 -13.30 22.20
C ALA A 11 35.44 -12.22 21.10
N LEU A 12 36.43 -12.14 20.22
CA LEU A 12 36.44 -11.19 19.09
C LEU A 12 35.35 -11.50 18.07
N ALA A 13 35.14 -12.79 17.76
CA ALA A 13 34.04 -13.21 16.90
C ALA A 13 32.68 -12.78 17.48
N ARG A 14 32.42 -13.05 18.77
CA ARG A 14 31.17 -12.66 19.43
C ARG A 14 30.95 -11.14 19.45
N ALA A 15 32.00 -10.35 19.67
CA ALA A 15 31.92 -8.89 19.64
C ALA A 15 31.54 -8.35 18.25
N CYS A 16 32.11 -8.92 17.17
CA CYS A 16 31.74 -8.54 15.80
C CYS A 16 30.30 -8.92 15.43
N TRP A 17 29.82 -10.09 15.88
CA TRP A 17 28.43 -10.51 15.66
C TRP A 17 27.44 -9.61 16.41
N LEU A 18 27.74 -9.22 17.64
CA LEU A 18 26.90 -8.30 18.42
C LEU A 18 26.88 -6.89 17.83
N ALA A 19 28.03 -6.39 17.36
CA ALA A 19 28.11 -5.09 16.68
C ALA A 19 27.33 -5.07 15.35
N GLY A 20 27.40 -6.15 14.56
CA GLY A 20 26.62 -6.31 13.33
C GLY A 20 25.11 -6.37 13.57
N LEU A 21 24.67 -7.09 14.61
CA LEU A 21 23.26 -7.16 15.00
C LEU A 21 22.73 -5.80 15.47
N LEU A 22 23.48 -5.07 16.31
CA LEU A 22 23.07 -3.73 16.75
C LEU A 22 22.97 -2.74 15.58
N ALA A 23 23.95 -2.74 14.67
CA ALA A 23 23.92 -1.88 13.48
C ALA A 23 22.72 -2.18 12.56
N GLY A 24 22.38 -3.46 12.38
CA GLY A 24 21.20 -3.89 11.62
C GLY A 24 19.87 -3.45 12.25
N LEU A 25 19.73 -3.53 13.58
CA LEU A 25 18.54 -3.05 14.29
C LEU A 25 18.38 -1.53 14.19
N LEU A 26 19.47 -0.77 14.37
CA LEU A 26 19.46 0.71 14.29
C LEU A 26 19.06 1.21 12.89
N ALA A 27 19.57 0.57 11.82
CA ALA A 27 19.21 0.93 10.45
C ALA A 27 17.74 0.62 10.12
N SER A 28 17.20 -0.48 10.64
CA SER A 28 15.81 -0.89 10.43
C SER A 28 14.82 0.07 11.12
N ALA A 29 15.15 0.52 12.34
CA ALA A 29 14.33 1.47 13.09
C ALA A 29 14.27 2.86 12.43
N ALA A 30 15.40 3.33 11.89
CA ALA A 30 15.48 4.61 11.19
C ALA A 30 14.61 4.64 9.91
N GLY A 31 14.60 3.55 9.13
CA GLY A 31 13.76 3.43 7.93
C GLY A 31 12.26 3.46 8.25
N ALA A 32 11.84 2.77 9.31
CA ALA A 32 10.45 2.76 9.76
C ALA A 32 9.99 4.14 10.28
N ALA A 33 10.85 4.83 11.03
CA ALA A 33 10.57 6.18 11.55
C ALA A 33 10.43 7.20 10.42
N ALA A 34 11.30 7.13 9.39
CA ALA A 34 11.25 8.04 8.25
C ALA A 34 9.98 7.89 7.40
N GLN A 35 9.35 6.71 7.38
CA GLN A 35 8.11 6.46 6.64
C GLN A 35 6.84 6.83 7.42
N ALA A 36 6.92 7.08 8.73
CA ALA A 36 5.75 7.40 9.55
C ALA A 36 5.01 8.68 9.08
N PRO A 37 5.69 9.80 8.79
CA PRO A 37 5.03 11.01 8.29
C PRO A 37 4.36 10.81 6.93
N ASP A 38 5.01 10.11 6.00
CA ASP A 38 4.48 9.87 4.66
C ASP A 38 3.21 9.02 4.70
N ALA A 39 3.17 8.00 5.54
CA ALA A 39 1.96 7.18 5.66
C ALA A 39 0.82 7.89 6.38
N GLU A 40 1.12 8.73 7.37
CA GLU A 40 0.09 9.57 7.97
C GLU A 40 -0.47 10.55 6.94
N ARG A 41 0.39 11.14 6.11
CA ARG A 41 -0.07 11.94 4.95
C ARG A 41 -0.95 11.10 4.01
N GLY A 42 -0.55 9.87 3.68
CA GLY A 42 -1.32 8.94 2.86
C GLY A 42 -2.70 8.62 3.45
N ARG A 43 -2.76 8.36 4.76
CA ARG A 43 -4.01 8.16 5.51
C ARG A 43 -4.92 9.39 5.36
N ARG A 44 -4.38 10.58 5.60
CA ARG A 44 -5.13 11.84 5.50
C ARG A 44 -5.65 12.11 4.08
N LEU A 45 -4.89 11.78 3.04
CA LEU A 45 -5.34 11.85 1.65
C LEU A 45 -6.47 10.84 1.38
N PHE A 46 -6.31 9.59 1.79
CA PHE A 46 -7.29 8.52 1.61
C PHE A 46 -8.66 8.86 2.24
N HIS A 47 -8.63 9.41 3.47
CA HIS A 47 -9.82 9.82 4.20
C HIS A 47 -10.34 11.22 3.80
N GLY A 48 -9.61 11.96 2.96
CA GLY A 48 -10.01 13.29 2.51
C GLY A 48 -9.87 14.40 3.55
N GLU A 49 -8.98 14.23 4.53
CA GLU A 49 -8.53 15.26 5.46
C GLU A 49 -7.52 16.20 4.79
N LEU A 50 -6.79 15.70 3.79
CA LEU A 50 -6.07 16.49 2.81
C LEU A 50 -6.83 16.45 1.48
N PRO A 51 -7.11 17.60 0.86
CA PRO A 51 -7.93 17.63 -0.35
C PRO A 51 -7.15 17.06 -1.53
N LEU A 52 -7.88 16.33 -2.39
CA LEU A 52 -7.40 15.90 -3.70
C LEU A 52 -8.36 16.40 -4.77
N THR A 53 -7.81 16.99 -5.82
CA THR A 53 -8.56 17.34 -7.02
C THR A 53 -8.77 16.09 -7.86
N ALA A 54 -10.01 15.83 -8.23
CA ALA A 54 -10.36 14.69 -9.07
C ALA A 54 -11.54 15.03 -9.99
N LYS A 55 -11.70 14.25 -11.05
CA LYS A 55 -12.84 14.35 -11.98
C LYS A 55 -13.34 12.96 -12.37
N ILE A 56 -14.61 12.88 -12.78
CA ILE A 56 -15.14 11.67 -13.41
C ILE A 56 -14.63 11.59 -14.85
N ALA A 57 -14.31 10.39 -15.32
CA ALA A 57 -13.85 10.21 -16.69
C ALA A 57 -14.94 10.69 -17.68
N GLY A 58 -14.56 11.52 -18.65
CA GLY A 58 -15.50 12.15 -19.59
C GLY A 58 -16.12 13.46 -19.10
N HIS A 59 -15.88 13.88 -17.85
CA HIS A 59 -16.32 15.16 -17.32
C HIS A 59 -15.17 16.17 -17.23
N THR A 60 -15.48 17.46 -17.34
CA THR A 60 -14.51 18.56 -17.26
C THR A 60 -14.48 19.23 -15.90
N SER A 61 -15.58 19.18 -15.14
CA SER A 61 -15.68 19.78 -13.81
C SER A 61 -14.93 18.95 -12.77
N ALA A 62 -14.22 19.63 -11.87
CA ALA A 62 -13.68 19.03 -10.67
C ALA A 62 -14.82 18.56 -9.74
N LEU A 63 -14.60 17.42 -9.10
CA LEU A 63 -15.48 16.93 -8.05
C LEU A 63 -15.37 17.81 -6.80
N PRO A 64 -16.46 17.98 -6.03
CA PRO A 64 -16.38 18.52 -4.68
C PRO A 64 -15.39 17.72 -3.83
N ALA A 65 -14.66 18.39 -2.93
CA ALA A 65 -13.64 17.77 -2.09
C ALA A 65 -14.17 16.59 -1.25
N GLN A 66 -15.47 16.59 -0.90
CA GLN A 66 -16.10 15.50 -0.18
C GLN A 66 -16.35 14.27 -1.06
N ALA A 67 -16.58 14.47 -2.37
CA ALA A 67 -16.83 13.41 -3.32
C ALA A 67 -15.55 12.75 -3.85
N SER A 68 -14.41 13.46 -3.82
CA SER A 68 -13.11 12.93 -4.26
C SER A 68 -12.40 12.02 -3.26
N ARG A 69 -13.00 11.73 -2.10
CA ARG A 69 -12.33 10.94 -1.04
C ARG A 69 -12.33 9.45 -1.39
N CYS A 70 -11.17 8.80 -1.30
CA CYS A 70 -11.05 7.37 -1.58
C CYS A 70 -11.95 6.51 -0.67
N VAL A 71 -12.05 6.90 0.60
CA VAL A 71 -12.85 6.21 1.63
C VAL A 71 -14.34 6.13 1.32
N ASN A 72 -14.87 6.96 0.41
CA ASN A 72 -16.27 6.88 0.01
C ASN A 72 -16.59 5.58 -0.75
N CYS A 73 -15.60 4.99 -1.41
CA CYS A 73 -15.77 3.80 -2.26
C CYS A 73 -14.93 2.61 -1.80
N HIS A 74 -13.81 2.86 -1.13
CA HIS A 74 -12.85 1.83 -0.75
C HIS A 74 -12.71 1.73 0.77
N ALA A 75 -12.59 0.51 1.28
CA ALA A 75 -12.03 0.28 2.60
C ALA A 75 -10.48 0.29 2.51
N ALA A 76 -9.80 0.85 3.50
CA ALA A 76 -8.36 0.68 3.68
C ALA A 76 -8.09 -0.47 4.65
N GLY A 77 -7.12 -1.31 4.32
CA GLY A 77 -6.70 -2.40 5.20
C GLY A 77 -7.55 -3.67 5.09
N SER A 78 -7.00 -4.74 5.66
CA SER A 78 -7.54 -6.08 5.59
C SER A 78 -8.75 -6.24 6.50
N ALA A 79 -9.94 -5.92 6.00
CA ALA A 79 -11.11 -6.66 6.48
C ALA A 79 -10.81 -8.15 6.25
N PRO A 80 -11.10 -9.04 7.23
CA PRO A 80 -10.93 -10.48 7.03
C PRO A 80 -11.61 -10.88 5.72
N PRO A 81 -11.04 -11.81 4.92
CA PRO A 81 -11.76 -12.33 3.78
C PRO A 81 -13.14 -12.79 4.27
N PRO A 82 -14.25 -12.43 3.57
CA PRO A 82 -15.54 -12.99 3.94
C PRO A 82 -15.38 -14.50 3.98
N SER A 83 -15.70 -15.11 5.13
CA SER A 83 -15.64 -16.56 5.26
C SER A 83 -16.49 -17.17 4.14
N PRO A 84 -16.02 -18.20 3.42
CA PRO A 84 -16.74 -18.81 2.30
C PRO A 84 -18.03 -19.54 2.71
N SER A 85 -18.43 -19.43 3.97
CA SER A 85 -19.56 -20.11 4.59
C SER A 85 -20.49 -19.11 5.28
N ALA A 86 -21.07 -18.18 4.52
CA ALA A 86 -22.32 -17.55 4.89
C ALA A 86 -23.08 -17.21 3.60
N GLY A 87 -24.16 -17.96 3.38
CA GLY A 87 -25.15 -17.64 2.36
C GLY A 87 -25.66 -16.22 2.54
N ALA A 88 -26.18 -15.67 1.44
CA ALA A 88 -26.66 -14.31 1.30
C ALA A 88 -27.42 -13.76 2.52
N SER A 89 -27.23 -12.45 2.74
CA SER A 89 -28.02 -11.54 3.57
C SER A 89 -27.48 -11.25 4.96
N SER A 90 -26.52 -10.33 5.01
CA SER A 90 -26.46 -9.32 6.05
C SER A 90 -26.04 -8.03 5.37
N ALA A 91 -26.84 -6.97 5.52
CA ALA A 91 -26.56 -5.65 4.96
C ALA A 91 -25.32 -5.05 5.65
N SER A 92 -24.15 -5.54 5.26
CA SER A 92 -22.87 -4.88 5.48
C SER A 92 -22.73 -3.83 4.39
N THR A 93 -22.47 -2.58 4.78
CA THR A 93 -22.26 -1.46 3.87
C THR A 93 -21.24 -1.85 2.81
N SER A 94 -21.72 -2.27 1.65
CA SER A 94 -20.89 -2.86 0.61
C SER A 94 -20.09 -1.73 -0.02
N SER A 95 -18.77 -1.75 0.16
CA SER A 95 -17.91 -0.75 -0.49
C SER A 95 -18.06 -0.86 -2.00
N PHE A 96 -18.20 0.28 -2.69
CA PHE A 96 -18.36 0.29 -4.16
C PHE A 96 -17.14 -0.24 -4.89
N GLY A 97 -15.96 -0.12 -4.29
CA GLY A 97 -14.70 -0.66 -4.78
C GLY A 97 -14.14 -1.76 -3.87
N PRO A 98 -13.12 -2.50 -4.33
CA PRO A 98 -12.42 -3.48 -3.50
C PRO A 98 -11.72 -2.80 -2.32
N ALA A 99 -11.52 -3.54 -1.23
CA ALA A 99 -10.64 -3.13 -0.15
C ALA A 99 -9.21 -2.96 -0.68
N LEU A 100 -8.60 -1.82 -0.37
CA LEU A 100 -7.23 -1.50 -0.78
C LEU A 100 -6.28 -1.85 0.37
N ASP A 101 -5.55 -2.93 0.20
CA ASP A 101 -4.55 -3.41 1.15
C ASP A 101 -3.30 -3.96 0.44
N ALA A 102 -2.26 -4.23 1.22
CA ALA A 102 -1.01 -4.79 0.73
C ALA A 102 -1.21 -6.10 -0.05
N ARG A 103 -2.20 -6.90 0.34
CA ARG A 103 -2.51 -8.17 -0.32
C ARG A 103 -3.02 -7.94 -1.74
N LEU A 104 -4.01 -7.06 -1.92
CA LEU A 104 -4.55 -6.73 -3.24
C LEU A 104 -3.47 -6.11 -4.15
N LEU A 105 -2.65 -5.20 -3.59
CA LEU A 105 -1.72 -4.41 -4.39
C LEU A 105 -0.45 -5.19 -4.76
N LEU A 106 0.12 -5.95 -3.83
CA LEU A 106 1.44 -6.55 -4.01
C LEU A 106 1.41 -7.98 -4.55
N GLN A 107 0.27 -8.68 -4.48
CA GLN A 107 0.16 -10.05 -5.00
C GLN A 107 0.02 -10.08 -6.52
N ASP A 108 0.70 -11.05 -7.14
CA ASP A 108 0.53 -11.33 -8.56
C ASP A 108 -0.91 -11.82 -8.84
N ALA A 109 -1.61 -11.10 -9.69
CA ALA A 109 -2.95 -11.44 -10.14
C ALA A 109 -2.92 -11.77 -11.64
N ARG A 110 -3.50 -12.90 -12.02
CA ARG A 110 -3.79 -13.24 -13.42
C ARG A 110 -5.24 -12.91 -13.72
N ARG A 111 -5.49 -12.05 -14.70
CA ARG A 111 -6.84 -11.77 -15.20
C ARG A 111 -6.97 -12.23 -16.64
N ARG A 112 -8.03 -12.99 -16.94
CA ARG A 112 -8.44 -13.39 -18.30
C ARG A 112 -7.32 -14.01 -19.16
N GLY A 113 -6.50 -14.88 -18.57
CA GLY A 113 -5.43 -15.58 -19.29
C GLY A 113 -4.22 -14.73 -19.70
N GLY A 114 -4.19 -13.44 -19.34
CA GLY A 114 -3.04 -12.58 -19.55
C GLY A 114 -1.87 -12.89 -18.59
N PRO A 115 -0.69 -12.27 -18.82
CA PRO A 115 0.44 -12.38 -17.91
C PRO A 115 0.06 -11.97 -16.47
N PRO A 116 0.68 -12.57 -15.43
CA PRO A 116 0.55 -12.07 -14.07
C PRO A 116 0.98 -10.61 -14.00
N SER A 117 0.21 -9.82 -13.25
CA SER A 117 0.53 -8.41 -12.98
C SER A 117 0.30 -8.13 -11.49
N ARG A 118 1.09 -7.21 -10.95
CA ARG A 118 0.92 -6.66 -9.60
C ARG A 118 1.11 -5.15 -9.67
N TYR A 119 0.70 -4.45 -8.63
CA TYR A 119 1.00 -3.03 -8.51
C TYR A 119 2.41 -2.83 -7.95
N ASP A 120 3.05 -1.79 -8.45
CA ASP A 120 4.05 -1.02 -7.73
C ASP A 120 3.53 0.42 -7.55
N GLU A 121 4.33 1.28 -6.92
CA GLU A 121 3.98 2.69 -6.70
C GLU A 121 3.62 3.38 -8.02
N ALA A 122 4.47 3.23 -9.05
CA ALA A 122 4.28 3.90 -10.33
C ALA A 122 3.00 3.46 -11.03
N ALA A 123 2.68 2.17 -10.98
CA ALA A 123 1.47 1.62 -11.57
C ALA A 123 0.21 2.04 -10.81
N LEU A 124 0.27 2.18 -9.47
CA LEU A 124 -0.81 2.79 -8.71
C LEU A 124 -1.00 4.26 -9.10
N CYS A 125 0.08 5.05 -9.21
CA CYS A 125 -0.01 6.44 -9.64
C CYS A 125 -0.63 6.57 -11.04
N LYS A 126 -0.22 5.69 -11.96
CA LYS A 126 -0.78 5.63 -13.31
C LYS A 126 -2.27 5.28 -13.28
N LEU A 127 -2.68 4.30 -12.47
CA LEU A 127 -4.09 3.95 -12.29
C LEU A 127 -4.90 5.17 -11.81
N LEU A 128 -4.44 5.86 -10.77
CA LEU A 128 -5.19 6.97 -10.18
C LEU A 128 -5.31 8.17 -11.12
N THR A 129 -4.30 8.43 -11.95
CA THR A 129 -4.27 9.57 -12.87
C THR A 129 -4.95 9.27 -14.21
N THR A 130 -4.75 8.07 -14.76
CA THR A 130 -5.22 7.70 -16.11
C THR A 130 -6.39 6.71 -16.11
N GLY A 131 -6.52 5.91 -15.07
CA GLY A 131 -7.48 4.81 -14.98
C GLY A 131 -7.04 3.52 -15.64
N ILE A 132 -5.76 3.37 -15.92
CA ILE A 132 -5.21 2.17 -16.55
C ILE A 132 -4.38 1.41 -15.53
N ASP A 133 -4.71 0.14 -15.32
CA ASP A 133 -4.03 -0.74 -14.38
C ASP A 133 -2.75 -1.38 -14.97
N PRO A 134 -1.94 -2.11 -14.17
CA PRO A 134 -0.72 -2.76 -14.64
C PRO A 134 -0.96 -3.82 -15.73
N ALA A 135 -2.17 -4.38 -15.81
CA ALA A 135 -2.60 -5.31 -16.85
C ALA A 135 -3.25 -4.60 -18.06
N TYR A 136 -3.13 -3.27 -18.16
CA TYR A 136 -3.71 -2.42 -19.20
C TYR A 136 -5.24 -2.44 -19.23
N ILE A 137 -5.88 -2.77 -18.11
CA ILE A 137 -7.33 -2.74 -17.97
C ILE A 137 -7.76 -1.35 -17.55
N ILE A 138 -8.78 -0.83 -18.23
CA ILE A 138 -9.40 0.45 -17.90
C ILE A 138 -10.40 0.23 -16.75
N ILE A 139 -10.25 1.00 -15.68
CA ILE A 139 -11.18 0.98 -14.54
C ILE A 139 -12.50 1.69 -14.88
N PRO A 140 -13.61 1.38 -14.17
CA PRO A 140 -14.90 2.02 -14.38
C PRO A 140 -14.80 3.56 -14.41
N ALA A 141 -15.59 4.18 -15.30
CA ALA A 141 -15.63 5.64 -15.44
C ALA A 141 -16.09 6.35 -14.16
N SER A 142 -16.86 5.66 -13.32
CA SER A 142 -17.31 6.13 -12.01
C SER A 142 -16.21 6.27 -10.97
N MET A 143 -15.06 5.59 -11.14
CA MET A 143 -13.90 5.83 -10.29
C MET A 143 -13.22 7.14 -10.71
N PRO A 144 -12.95 8.09 -9.79
CA PRO A 144 -12.36 9.37 -10.17
C PRO A 144 -10.94 9.24 -10.79
N ARG A 145 -10.56 10.23 -11.60
CA ARG A 145 -9.20 10.48 -12.08
C ARG A 145 -8.62 11.67 -11.33
N TYR A 146 -7.47 11.46 -10.69
CA TYR A 146 -6.89 12.39 -9.73
C TYR A 146 -5.75 13.19 -10.33
N GLU A 147 -5.63 14.44 -9.89
CA GLU A 147 -4.41 15.23 -10.03
C GLU A 147 -3.56 14.98 -8.78
N LEU A 148 -2.43 14.29 -8.95
CA LEU A 148 -1.56 13.87 -7.85
C LEU A 148 -0.15 14.38 -8.06
N SER A 149 0.42 14.99 -7.03
CA SER A 149 1.87 15.20 -6.97
C SER A 149 2.58 13.85 -6.77
N PRO A 150 3.85 13.71 -7.19
CA PRO A 150 4.64 12.51 -6.91
C PRO A 150 4.69 12.18 -5.41
N ALA A 151 4.80 13.20 -4.56
CA ALA A 151 4.85 13.04 -3.11
C ALA A 151 3.52 12.50 -2.53
N ASP A 152 2.37 12.99 -3.02
CA ASP A 152 1.06 12.52 -2.56
C ASP A 152 0.78 11.09 -3.01
N CYS A 153 1.16 10.75 -4.24
CA CYS A 153 1.02 9.37 -4.70
C CYS A 153 1.89 8.41 -3.88
N LYS A 154 3.15 8.76 -3.63
CA LYS A 154 4.05 8.00 -2.77
C LYS A 154 3.49 7.82 -1.36
N ALA A 155 2.95 8.88 -0.77
CA ALA A 155 2.32 8.85 0.55
C ALA A 155 1.13 7.86 0.58
N LEU A 156 0.26 7.90 -0.43
CA LEU A 156 -0.85 6.94 -0.57
C LEU A 156 -0.33 5.51 -0.71
N TRP A 157 0.68 5.27 -1.54
CA TRP A 157 1.29 3.95 -1.72
C TRP A 157 1.81 3.39 -0.40
N ILE A 158 2.60 4.17 0.34
CA ILE A 158 3.16 3.78 1.65
C ILE A 158 2.02 3.45 2.63
N PHE A 159 0.96 4.25 2.66
CA PHE A 159 -0.19 3.97 3.53
C PHE A 159 -0.87 2.64 3.18
N LEU A 160 -1.19 2.41 1.91
CA LEU A 160 -1.99 1.25 1.46
C LEU A 160 -1.22 -0.08 1.49
N THR A 161 0.11 -0.04 1.38
CA THR A 161 0.96 -1.23 1.32
C THR A 161 1.56 -1.63 2.67
N ARG A 162 1.24 -0.89 3.73
CA ARG A 162 1.61 -1.31 5.08
C ARG A 162 0.95 -2.63 5.44
N PRO A 163 1.67 -3.55 6.12
CA PRO A 163 1.06 -4.72 6.70
C PRO A 163 -0.07 -4.32 7.63
N ALA A 164 -1.17 -5.08 7.62
CA ALA A 164 -2.19 -4.97 8.66
C ALA A 164 -1.53 -5.18 10.02
N ARG A 165 -1.75 -4.25 10.96
CA ARG A 165 -1.35 -4.44 12.35
C ARG A 165 -2.37 -5.30 13.07
#